data_AF-V8NL72-F1
#
_entry.id   AF-V8NL72-F1
#
_cell.length_a   1.000
_cell.length_b   1.000
_cell.length_c   1.000
_cell.angle_alpha   90.00
_cell.angle_beta   90.00
_cell.angle_gamma   90.00
#
_symmetry.space_group_name_H-M   'P 1'
#
loop_
_entity.id
_entity.type
_entity.pdbx_description
1 polymer ?
#
loop_
_entity_poly.entity_id
_entity_poly.type
_entity_poly.pdbx_seq_one_letter_code
_entity_poly.pdbx_strand_id
1 'polypeptide(L)'
;MSRVPQLGGNAGSVVGTPLQHSFLTDVSDVYEMEGGLLNLLNDFHSGKLQAFGRECSFEQLEHVREMQEKLARLHFSLDVYVEELVEDQKKTIADRNLDQLLTNLEELSNSMYPFCRAQCGSPGKLVWRQKLHLAENPDVEEAPNA
;
A
#
# COMPACT_ATOMS: atom_id res chain seq x y z
N MET A 1 24.41 -47.61 -44.18
CA MET A 1 23.60 -47.90 -42.97
C MET A 1 24.25 -47.14 -41.82
N SER A 2 23.66 -46.21 -41.08
CA SER A 2 22.28 -45.75 -40.97
C SER A 2 22.29 -44.35 -40.35
N ARG A 3 21.23 -43.58 -40.65
CA ARG A 3 20.97 -42.18 -40.27
C ARG A 3 20.93 -42.01 -38.73
N VAL A 4 21.54 -40.92 -38.24
CA VAL A 4 21.56 -40.48 -36.82
C VAL A 4 20.16 -40.05 -36.36
N PRO A 5 19.82 -40.22 -35.06
CA PRO A 5 18.46 -40.06 -34.55
C PRO A 5 18.15 -38.65 -34.03
N GLN A 6 16.85 -38.42 -33.89
CA GLN A 6 16.15 -37.24 -33.37
C GLN A 6 16.62 -36.82 -31.97
N LEU A 7 16.65 -35.51 -31.71
CA LEU A 7 16.51 -34.94 -30.37
C LEU A 7 15.20 -34.13 -30.33
N GLY A 8 14.32 -34.49 -29.41
CA GLY A 8 13.16 -33.68 -29.04
C GLY A 8 13.54 -32.56 -28.07
N GLY A 9 12.69 -31.54 -27.96
CA GLY A 9 12.70 -30.61 -26.85
C GLY A 9 12.24 -29.17 -27.12
N ASN A 10 10.93 -28.96 -26.92
CA ASN A 10 10.33 -27.83 -26.19
C ASN A 10 10.25 -26.40 -26.77
N ALA A 11 9.03 -25.86 -26.60
CA ALA A 11 8.64 -24.45 -26.45
C ALA A 11 8.84 -23.48 -27.62
N GLY A 12 7.74 -22.81 -28.01
CA GLY A 12 7.82 -21.49 -28.60
C GLY A 12 6.76 -21.17 -29.63
N SER A 13 5.71 -20.49 -29.17
CA SER A 13 4.93 -19.52 -29.95
C SER A 13 4.16 -20.08 -31.15
N VAL A 14 2.86 -20.36 -30.93
CA VAL A 14 1.86 -20.04 -31.95
C VAL A 14 1.96 -18.52 -32.15
N VAL A 15 2.84 -18.12 -33.07
CA VAL A 15 2.97 -16.75 -33.53
C VAL A 15 1.62 -16.38 -34.11
N GLY A 16 0.90 -15.53 -33.38
CA GLY A 16 -0.33 -14.92 -33.84
C GLY A 16 -0.07 -14.34 -35.23
N THR A 17 -0.87 -14.75 -36.19
CA THR A 17 -0.89 -14.08 -37.49
C THR A 17 -1.18 -12.61 -37.21
N PRO A 18 -0.36 -11.67 -37.70
CA PRO A 18 -0.65 -10.25 -37.58
C PRO A 18 -2.06 -10.01 -38.13
N LEU A 19 -2.88 -9.24 -37.41
CA LEU A 19 -4.22 -8.85 -37.85
C LEU A 19 -4.07 -8.04 -39.14
N GLN A 20 -4.12 -8.73 -40.29
CA GLN A 20 -4.06 -8.14 -41.61
C GLN A 20 -5.35 -7.34 -41.79
N HIS A 21 -5.33 -6.04 -41.50
CA HIS A 21 -6.42 -5.15 -41.87
C HIS A 21 -6.30 -4.89 -43.38
N SER A 22 -6.71 -5.86 -44.20
CA SER A 22 -7.01 -5.58 -45.59
C SER A 22 -8.14 -4.56 -45.58
N PHE A 23 -7.83 -3.32 -45.99
CA PHE A 23 -8.86 -2.36 -46.35
C PHE A 23 -9.83 -3.08 -47.30
N LEU A 24 -11.15 -2.94 -47.11
CA LEU A 24 -12.16 -3.62 -47.94
C LEU A 24 -11.98 -3.18 -49.39
N THR A 25 -11.21 -3.94 -50.16
CA THR A 25 -10.83 -3.59 -51.53
C THR A 25 -11.76 -4.20 -52.56
N ASP A 26 -12.59 -5.17 -52.17
CA ASP A 26 -13.64 -5.72 -53.02
C ASP A 26 -15.01 -5.13 -52.66
N VAL A 27 -15.77 -4.79 -53.69
CA VAL A 27 -17.14 -4.27 -53.59
C VAL A 27 -18.05 -5.33 -52.96
N SER A 28 -17.75 -6.61 -53.19
CA SER A 28 -18.47 -7.73 -52.56
C SER A 28 -18.40 -7.68 -51.02
N ASP A 29 -17.22 -7.43 -50.45
CA ASP A 29 -17.02 -7.38 -48.99
C ASP A 29 -17.79 -6.20 -48.36
N VAL A 30 -17.90 -5.08 -49.08
CA VAL A 30 -18.67 -3.91 -48.65
C VAL A 30 -20.17 -4.24 -48.59
N TYR A 31 -20.71 -4.93 -49.59
CA TYR A 31 -22.12 -5.34 -49.60
C TYR A 31 -22.43 -6.38 -48.52
N GLU A 32 -21.52 -7.31 -48.25
CA GLU A 32 -21.70 -8.26 -47.16
C GLU A 32 -21.70 -7.57 -45.79
N MET A 33 -20.82 -6.58 -45.60
CA MET A 33 -20.79 -5.78 -44.38
C MET A 33 -22.05 -4.92 -44.24
N GLU A 34 -22.49 -4.26 -45.31
CA GLU A 34 -23.73 -3.47 -45.33
C GLU A 34 -24.92 -4.36 -44.96
N GLY A 35 -25.02 -5.55 -45.55
CA GLY A 35 -26.06 -6.52 -45.21
C GLY A 35 -26.00 -6.98 -43.74
N GLY A 36 -24.79 -7.21 -43.23
CA GLY A 36 -24.56 -7.56 -41.82
C GLY A 36 -25.01 -6.45 -40.86
N LEU A 37 -24.68 -5.20 -41.16
CA LEU A 37 -25.08 -4.04 -40.35
C LEU A 37 -26.58 -3.78 -40.42
N LEU A 38 -27.20 -3.94 -41.60
CA LEU A 38 -28.65 -3.77 -41.77
C LEU A 38 -29.43 -4.83 -40.97
N ASN A 39 -28.95 -6.08 -40.98
CA ASN A 39 -29.52 -7.15 -40.17
C ASN A 39 -29.33 -6.90 -38.67
N LEU A 40 -28.17 -6.38 -38.26
CA LEU A 40 -27.92 -5.99 -36.87
C LEU A 40 -28.90 -4.90 -36.41
N LEU A 41 -29.15 -3.88 -37.24
CA LEU A 41 -30.17 -2.85 -36.99
C LEU A 41 -31.59 -3.43 -36.90
N ASN A 42 -31.92 -4.39 -37.76
CA ASN A 42 -33.22 -5.05 -37.74
C ASN A 42 -33.40 -5.89 -36.47
N ASP A 43 -32.37 -6.64 -36.07
CA ASP A 43 -32.36 -7.39 -34.81
C ASP A 43 -32.46 -6.45 -33.59
N PHE A 44 -31.98 -5.21 -33.70
CA PHE A 44 -32.13 -4.19 -32.65
C PHE A 44 -33.57 -3.65 -32.58
N HIS A 45 -34.17 -3.27 -33.71
CA HIS A 45 -35.55 -2.79 -33.76
C HIS A 45 -36.58 -3.86 -33.41
N SER A 46 -36.32 -5.13 -33.74
CA SER A 46 -37.17 -6.26 -33.37
C SER A 46 -37.00 -6.71 -31.91
N GLY A 47 -36.05 -6.12 -31.17
CA GLY A 47 -35.77 -6.47 -29.77
C GLY A 47 -35.09 -7.83 -29.59
N LYS A 48 -34.60 -8.44 -30.67
CA LYS A 48 -33.84 -9.71 -30.66
C LYS A 48 -32.43 -9.51 -30.10
N LEU A 49 -31.82 -8.34 -30.34
CA LEU A 49 -30.58 -7.91 -29.70
C LEU A 49 -30.89 -7.26 -28.34
N GLN A 50 -30.78 -8.05 -27.28
CA GLN A 50 -30.77 -7.57 -25.91
C GLN A 50 -29.32 -7.52 -25.40
N ALA A 51 -28.82 -6.32 -25.11
CA ALA A 51 -27.49 -6.13 -24.50
C ALA A 51 -27.46 -6.58 -23.02
N PHE A 52 -28.63 -6.60 -22.38
CA PHE A 52 -28.83 -7.09 -21.02
C PHE A 52 -29.91 -8.16 -21.04
N GLY A 53 -29.60 -9.33 -20.46
CA GLY A 53 -30.45 -10.52 -20.56
C GLY A 53 -31.89 -10.27 -20.09
N ARG A 54 -32.80 -11.14 -20.53
CA ARG A 54 -34.24 -11.08 -20.23
C ARG A 54 -34.59 -10.97 -18.73
N GLU A 55 -33.65 -11.34 -17.85
CA GLU A 55 -33.77 -11.37 -16.39
C GLU A 55 -32.81 -10.41 -15.64
N CYS A 56 -32.06 -9.56 -16.37
CA CYS A 56 -31.19 -8.53 -15.79
C CYS A 56 -31.55 -7.16 -16.39
N SER A 57 -32.50 -6.47 -15.76
CA SER A 57 -32.86 -5.09 -16.07
C SER A 57 -31.72 -4.13 -15.71
N PHE A 58 -31.73 -2.96 -16.34
CA PHE A 58 -30.83 -1.86 -15.99
C PHE A 58 -30.92 -1.50 -14.49
N GLU A 59 -32.12 -1.55 -13.92
CA GLU A 59 -32.37 -1.29 -12.50
C GLU A 59 -31.67 -2.31 -11.59
N GLN A 60 -31.63 -3.59 -11.99
CA GLN A 60 -30.91 -4.61 -11.24
C GLN A 60 -29.40 -4.40 -11.29
N LEU A 61 -28.86 -3.95 -12.43
CA LEU A 61 -27.44 -3.61 -12.55
C LEU A 61 -27.07 -2.37 -11.74
N GLU A 62 -27.92 -1.36 -11.72
CA GLU A 62 -27.73 -0.18 -10.86
C GLU A 62 -27.75 -0.58 -9.38
N HIS A 63 -28.65 -1.49 -8.99
CA HIS A 63 -28.68 -2.00 -7.62
C HIS A 63 -27.39 -2.74 -7.22
N VAL A 64 -26.86 -3.60 -8.10
CA VAL A 64 -25.57 -4.27 -7.87
C VAL A 64 -24.45 -3.26 -7.74
N ARG A 65 -24.42 -2.24 -8.59
CA ARG A 65 -23.46 -1.14 -8.50
C ARG A 65 -23.55 -0.42 -7.15
N GLU A 66 -24.75 -0.09 -6.68
CA GLU A 66 -24.93 0.53 -5.36
C GLU A 66 -24.44 -0.37 -4.21
N MET A 67 -24.73 -1.67 -4.26
CA MET A 67 -24.27 -2.62 -3.25
C MET A 67 -22.74 -2.69 -3.21
N GLN A 68 -22.10 -2.74 -4.38
CA GLN A 68 -20.65 -2.72 -4.51
C GLN A 68 -20.05 -1.41 -3.97
N GLU A 69 -20.66 -0.26 -4.26
CA GLU A 69 -20.20 1.04 -3.75
C GLU A 69 -20.32 1.13 -2.23
N LYS A 70 -21.45 0.67 -1.66
CA LYS A 70 -21.66 0.61 -0.21
C LYS A 70 -20.62 -0.29 0.46
N LEU A 71 -20.32 -1.44 -0.13
CA LEU A 71 -19.29 -2.36 0.38
C LEU A 71 -17.90 -1.74 0.32
N ALA A 72 -17.55 -1.08 -0.79
CA ALA A 72 -16.26 -0.41 -0.94
C ALA A 72 -16.07 0.73 0.08
N ARG A 73 -17.12 1.56 0.28
CA ARG A 73 -17.10 2.63 1.29
C ARG A 73 -16.89 2.09 2.71
N LEU A 74 -17.53 0.96 3.06
CA LEU A 74 -17.34 0.30 4.35
C LEU A 74 -15.93 -0.26 4.49
N HIS A 75 -15.39 -0.91 3.46
CA HIS A 75 -14.02 -1.43 3.44
C HIS A 75 -13.01 -0.33 3.73
N PHE A 76 -13.09 0.81 3.02
CA PHE A 76 -12.20 1.94 3.28
C PHE A 76 -12.37 2.54 4.67
N SER A 77 -13.60 2.61 5.18
CA SER A 77 -13.86 3.13 6.54
C SER A 77 -13.26 2.23 7.63
N LEU A 78 -13.35 0.91 7.45
CA LEU A 78 -12.78 -0.06 8.37
C LEU A 78 -11.25 -0.10 8.29
N ASP A 79 -10.66 -0.01 7.10
CA ASP A 79 -9.21 0.10 6.93
C ASP A 79 -8.65 1.31 7.70
N VAL A 80 -9.28 2.48 7.56
CA VAL A 80 -8.90 3.69 8.32
C VAL A 80 -9.00 3.46 9.83
N TYR A 81 -10.08 2.83 10.29
CA TYR A 81 -10.26 2.57 11.72
C TYR A 81 -9.27 1.55 12.29
N VAL A 82 -8.91 0.52 11.52
CA VAL A 82 -7.91 -0.48 11.94
C VAL A 82 -6.51 0.14 11.99
N GLU A 83 -6.15 0.98 11.01
CA GLU A 83 -4.89 1.72 11.01
C GLU A 83 -4.76 2.64 12.25
N GLU A 84 -5.83 3.38 12.57
CA GLU A 84 -5.85 4.33 13.69
C GLU A 84 -5.85 3.62 15.06
N LEU A 85 -6.61 2.53 15.22
CA LEU A 85 -6.64 1.77 16.48
C LEU A 85 -5.33 1.03 16.79
N VAL A 86 -4.66 0.50 15.76
CA VAL A 86 -3.42 -0.27 15.95
C VAL A 86 -2.30 0.64 16.46
N GLU A 87 -2.24 1.89 16.02
CA GLU A 87 -1.22 2.84 16.47
C GLU A 87 -1.57 3.47 17.83
N ASP A 88 -2.80 3.90 18.06
CA ASP A 88 -3.17 4.58 19.30
C ASP A 88 -3.18 3.64 20.53
N GLN A 89 -3.64 2.39 20.40
CA GLN A 89 -3.57 1.44 21.53
C GLN A 89 -2.13 1.03 21.85
N LYS A 90 -1.30 0.78 20.84
CA LYS A 90 0.10 0.42 21.07
C LYS A 90 0.87 1.57 21.70
N LYS A 91 0.64 2.79 21.22
CA LYS A 91 1.23 4.01 21.77
C LYS A 91 0.83 4.23 23.22
N THR A 92 -0.46 4.13 23.56
CA THR A 92 -0.92 4.32 24.94
C THR A 92 -0.39 3.26 25.91
N ILE A 93 -0.23 2.01 25.46
CA ILE A 93 0.40 0.95 26.27
C ILE A 93 1.91 1.23 26.44
N ALA A 94 2.60 1.64 25.38
CA ALA A 94 4.02 1.98 25.43
C ALA A 94 4.30 3.18 26.35
N ASP A 95 3.47 4.22 26.29
CA ASP A 95 3.57 5.40 27.15
C ASP A 95 3.43 5.02 28.63
N ARG A 96 2.44 4.20 28.98
CA ARG A 96 2.24 3.71 30.36
C ARG A 96 3.43 2.88 30.85
N ASN A 97 3.98 2.03 30.00
CA ASN A 97 5.15 1.22 30.34
C ASN A 97 6.39 2.10 30.59
N LEU A 98 6.56 3.16 29.79
CA LEU A 98 7.64 4.12 29.95
C LEU A 98 7.51 4.90 31.26
N ASP A 99 6.31 5.39 31.60
CA ASP A 99 6.06 6.09 32.86
C ASP A 99 6.35 5.20 34.07
N GLN A 100 5.96 3.94 34.01
CA GLN A 100 6.22 2.98 35.07
C GLN A 100 7.73 2.69 35.21
N LEU A 101 8.46 2.61 34.10
CA LEU A 101 9.91 2.45 34.11
C LEU A 101 10.61 3.67 34.73
N LEU A 102 10.19 4.88 34.36
CA LEU A 102 10.73 6.13 34.91
C LEU A 102 10.49 6.21 36.42
N THR A 103 9.29 5.83 36.88
CA THR A 103 8.95 5.77 38.31
C THR A 103 9.84 4.77 39.05
N ASN A 104 10.01 3.57 38.51
CA ASN A 104 10.87 2.55 39.12
C ASN A 104 12.34 3.00 39.20
N LEU A 105 12.84 3.72 38.18
CA LEU A 105 14.19 4.26 38.18
C LEU A 105 14.36 5.38 39.20
N GLU A 106 13.35 6.24 39.38
CA GLU A 106 13.34 7.27 40.42
C GLU A 106 13.33 6.65 41.82
N GLU A 107 12.48 5.66 42.07
CA GLU A 107 12.44 4.93 43.34
C GLU A 107 13.77 4.21 43.63
N LEU A 108 14.35 3.56 42.62
CA LEU A 108 15.65 2.91 42.76
C LEU A 108 16.75 3.93 43.07
N SER A 109 16.80 5.05 42.35
CA SER A 109 17.72 6.15 42.64
C SER A 109 17.56 6.65 44.08
N ASN A 110 16.32 6.93 44.50
CA ASN A 110 16.04 7.43 45.85
C ASN A 110 16.40 6.39 46.95
N SER A 111 16.18 5.10 46.70
CA SER A 111 16.53 4.02 47.62
C SER A 111 18.03 3.72 47.68
N MET A 112 18.78 4.01 46.61
CA MET A 112 20.25 3.95 46.58
C MET A 112 20.91 5.19 47.21
N TYR A 113 20.19 6.32 47.29
CA TYR A 113 20.69 7.56 47.90
C TYR A 113 19.95 8.06 49.17
N PRO A 114 19.66 7.24 50.21
CA PRO A 114 19.19 7.77 51.50
C PRO A 114 20.31 8.55 52.23
N PHE A 115 21.56 8.27 51.88
CA PHE A 115 22.75 8.72 52.60
C PHE A 115 23.24 10.13 52.20
N CYS A 116 22.93 10.62 51.00
CA CYS A 116 23.48 11.89 50.50
C CYS A 116 22.78 13.16 51.03
N ARG A 117 21.64 13.05 51.73
CA ARG A 117 20.97 14.23 52.31
C ARG A 117 21.35 14.47 53.78
N ALA A 118 21.70 13.42 54.53
CA ALA A 118 21.93 13.51 55.98
C ALA A 118 23.41 13.54 56.40
N GLN A 119 24.35 13.14 55.54
CA GLN A 119 25.79 13.10 55.89
C GLN A 119 26.68 13.55 54.72
N CYS A 120 26.68 14.84 54.40
CA CYS A 120 27.89 15.48 53.87
C CYS A 120 27.79 17.00 53.97
N GLY A 121 28.32 17.56 55.04
CA GLY A 121 28.94 18.88 54.92
C GLY A 121 30.23 18.74 54.09
N SER A 122 30.40 19.63 53.10
CA SER A 122 31.60 19.84 52.25
C SER A 122 31.77 18.89 51.04
N PRO A 123 32.61 19.20 50.03
CA PRO A 123 32.58 20.34 49.10
C PRO A 123 32.37 19.86 47.63
N GLY A 124 31.55 18.84 47.39
CA GLY A 124 31.41 18.22 46.05
C GLY A 124 30.46 18.90 45.06
N LYS A 125 29.65 19.88 45.51
CA LYS A 125 28.63 20.53 44.65
C LYS A 125 29.20 21.59 43.68
N LEU A 126 30.45 22.02 43.87
CA LEU A 126 31.09 22.99 42.98
C LEU A 126 31.74 22.33 41.75
N VAL A 127 32.20 21.08 41.86
CA VAL A 127 32.90 20.38 40.78
C VAL A 127 31.98 20.07 39.59
N TRP A 128 30.76 19.61 39.86
CA TRP A 128 29.80 19.27 38.80
C TRP A 128 29.20 20.51 38.13
N ARG A 129 29.05 21.62 38.86
CA ARG A 129 28.58 22.89 38.30
C ARG A 129 29.64 23.56 37.41
N GLN A 130 30.92 23.41 37.75
CA GLN A 130 32.04 23.83 36.90
C GLN A 130 32.17 22.93 35.65
N LYS A 131 31.97 21.61 35.81
CA LYS A 131 31.98 20.65 34.69
C LYS A 131 30.85 20.87 33.68
N LEU A 132 29.70 21.36 34.11
CA LEU A 132 28.59 21.70 33.21
C LEU A 132 28.85 22.99 32.42
N HIS A 133 29.49 23.99 33.03
CA HIS A 133 29.86 25.23 32.30
C HIS A 133 30.95 25.02 31.24
N LEU A 134 31.81 24.01 31.40
CA LEU A 134 32.89 23.72 30.45
C LEU A 134 32.43 22.92 29.22
N ALA A 135 31.24 22.33 29.26
CA ALA A 135 30.65 21.59 28.14
C ALA A 135 29.82 22.50 27.21
N GLU A 136 29.67 23.78 27.54
CA GLU A 136 28.88 24.77 26.80
C GLU A 136 29.78 25.87 26.18
N ASN A 137 30.94 25.48 25.65
CA ASN A 137 31.69 26.27 24.66
C ASN A 137 32.43 25.31 23.74
N PRO A 138 31.94 25.04 22.52
CA PRO A 138 32.75 24.37 21.51
C PRO A 138 33.77 25.39 20.98
N ASP A 139 35.00 25.34 21.49
CA ASP A 139 36.11 25.97 20.80
C ASP A 139 36.23 25.33 19.41
N VAL A 140 35.99 26.19 18.43
CA VAL A 140 36.31 26.02 17.02
C VAL A 140 37.81 25.73 16.90
N GLU A 141 38.19 24.57 16.39
CA GLU A 141 39.51 24.40 15.77
C GLU A 141 39.36 23.57 14.49
N GLU A 142 39.62 24.28 13.40
CA GLU A 142 39.62 23.94 12.00
C GLU A 142 40.81 23.03 11.68
N ALA A 143 40.58 21.82 11.16
CA ALA A 143 41.68 20.99 10.65
C ALA A 143 42.08 21.46 9.24
N PRO A 144 43.39 21.61 8.93
CA PRO A 144 43.83 21.98 7.59
C PRO A 144 43.63 20.82 6.62
N ASN A 145 43.05 21.16 5.48
CA ASN A 145 42.88 20.31 4.31
C ASN A 145 44.25 19.96 3.72
N ALA A 146 44.58 18.66 3.65
CA ALA A 146 45.70 18.13 2.87
C ALA A 146 45.35 16.74 2.35
#